data_AF-A0AAU1QEM9-F1
#
_entry.id   AF-A0AAU1QEM9-F1
#
_cell.length_a   1.000
_cell.length_b   1.000
_cell.length_c   1.000
_cell.angle_alpha   90.00
_cell.angle_beta   90.00
_cell.angle_gamma   90.00
#
_symmetry.space_group_name_H-M   'P 1'
#
loop_
_entity.id
_entity.type
_entity.pdbx_description
1 polymer ?
#
loop_
_entity_poly.entity_id
_entity_poly.type
_entity_poly.pdbx_seq_one_letter_code
_entity_poly.pdbx_strand_id
1 'polypeptide(L)'
;MTDVMRGGIPLTWVPPADVIRALVAAPDGPARAIVLEANRDAIVGSCRQVLTEVASPDLQHQVRLLEECVDMMDSGRHQGAQALAASVWDTVCRGVWRAEPHLNGGKRWNYKEVDARLPDIDDDDTVIEFRQAYLFAPFVNACDSFWDNDPVPTTFNRHANVHAAGPTQYTVANALTALMLAVSLVRELEEGILSVQIHV
;
A
#
# COMPACT_ATOMS: atom_id res chain seq x y z
N MET A 1 -15.81 3.85 4.89
CA MET A 1 -14.70 3.24 4.10
C MET A 1 -13.57 4.24 3.90
N THR A 2 -13.87 5.48 3.50
CA THR A 2 -12.92 6.59 3.31
C THR A 2 -12.00 6.83 4.51
N ASP A 3 -12.51 6.80 5.75
CA ASP A 3 -11.68 7.03 6.95
C ASP A 3 -10.63 5.94 7.20
N VAL A 4 -10.86 4.70 6.73
CA VAL A 4 -9.90 3.60 6.86
C VAL A 4 -8.73 3.84 5.91
N MET A 5 -9.03 4.19 4.66
CA MET A 5 -8.02 4.47 3.65
C MET A 5 -7.27 5.77 3.92
N ARG A 6 -7.96 6.84 4.34
CA ARG A 6 -7.29 8.06 4.83
C ARG A 6 -6.44 7.80 6.08
N GLY A 7 -6.71 6.71 6.80
CA GLY A 7 -5.86 6.18 7.86
C GLY A 7 -4.61 5.43 7.37
N GLY A 8 -4.42 5.28 6.05
CA GLY A 8 -3.28 4.63 5.41
C GLY A 8 -3.48 3.14 5.14
N ILE A 9 -4.67 2.59 5.40
CA ILE A 9 -4.94 1.15 5.25
C ILE A 9 -5.59 0.88 3.89
N PRO A 10 -4.94 0.12 3.00
CA PRO A 10 -5.52 -0.24 1.70
C PRO A 10 -6.70 -1.21 1.85
N LEU A 11 -7.69 -1.07 0.97
CA LEU A 11 -8.87 -1.93 0.89
C LEU A 11 -9.12 -2.50 -0.52
N THR A 12 -8.29 -2.12 -1.50
CA THR A 12 -8.42 -2.55 -2.89
C THR A 12 -7.65 -3.85 -3.09
N TRP A 13 -8.27 -4.88 -3.67
CA TRP A 13 -7.75 -6.25 -3.88
C TRP A 13 -7.50 -7.08 -2.61
N VAL A 14 -7.03 -6.44 -1.54
CA VAL A 14 -6.84 -6.97 -0.20
C VAL A 14 -7.25 -5.91 0.82
N PRO A 15 -7.66 -6.27 2.05
CA PRO A 15 -7.81 -7.62 2.61
C PRO A 15 -9.16 -8.27 2.25
N PRO A 16 -9.46 -9.49 2.74
CA PRO A 16 -10.76 -10.14 2.53
C PRO A 16 -11.94 -9.35 3.11
N ALA A 17 -13.13 -9.57 2.57
CA ALA A 17 -14.32 -8.76 2.86
C ALA A 17 -14.74 -8.72 4.34
N ASP A 18 -14.51 -9.79 5.10
CA ASP A 18 -14.72 -9.84 6.55
C ASP A 18 -13.75 -8.95 7.32
N VAL A 19 -12.48 -8.94 6.92
CA VAL A 19 -11.48 -8.00 7.46
C VAL A 19 -11.83 -6.56 7.12
N ILE A 20 -12.28 -6.29 5.90
CA ILE A 20 -12.78 -4.95 5.51
C ILE A 20 -13.93 -4.51 6.44
N ARG A 21 -14.92 -5.38 6.70
CA ARG A 21 -16.03 -5.08 7.62
C ARG A 21 -15.53 -4.77 9.02
N ALA A 22 -14.56 -5.53 9.54
CA ALA A 22 -13.97 -5.29 10.85
C ALA A 22 -13.21 -3.96 10.91
N LEU A 23 -12.44 -3.62 9.88
CA LEU A 23 -11.71 -2.35 9.78
C LEU A 23 -12.63 -1.14 9.72
N VAL A 24 -13.76 -1.25 9.00
CA VAL A 24 -14.78 -0.20 8.91
C VAL A 24 -15.51 -0.02 10.24
N ALA A 25 -15.76 -1.11 10.97
CA ALA A 25 -16.41 -1.06 12.28
C ALA A 25 -15.48 -0.53 13.40
N ALA A 26 -14.16 -0.59 13.21
CA ALA A 26 -13.20 -0.11 14.20
C ALA A 26 -13.19 1.43 14.29
N PRO A 27 -13.29 2.00 15.51
CA PRO A 27 -13.56 3.42 15.71
C PRO A 27 -12.39 4.34 15.32
N ASP A 28 -11.15 3.86 15.40
CA ASP A 28 -9.96 4.70 15.23
C ASP A 28 -8.73 3.90 14.74
N GLY A 29 -7.62 4.60 14.53
CA GLY A 29 -6.35 4.01 14.09
C GLY A 29 -5.84 2.89 15.01
N PRO A 30 -5.72 3.11 16.33
CA PRO A 30 -5.33 2.06 17.27
C PRO A 30 -6.22 0.81 17.21
N ALA A 31 -7.54 0.97 17.16
CA ALA A 31 -8.46 -0.17 17.04
C ALA A 31 -8.30 -0.90 15.70
N ARG A 32 -8.03 -0.17 14.60
CA ARG A 32 -7.75 -0.78 13.29
C ARG A 32 -6.44 -1.55 13.28
N ALA A 33 -5.40 -1.07 13.97
CA ALA A 33 -4.15 -1.81 14.12
C ALA A 33 -4.38 -3.16 14.83
N ILE A 34 -5.20 -3.18 15.88
CA ILE A 34 -5.62 -4.43 16.55
C ILE A 34 -6.36 -5.36 15.59
N VAL A 35 -7.26 -4.83 14.75
CA VAL A 35 -7.95 -5.62 13.73
C VAL A 35 -6.97 -6.21 12.73
N LEU A 36 -5.99 -5.45 12.23
CA LEU A 36 -4.97 -5.96 11.32
C LEU A 36 -4.19 -7.12 11.94
N GLU A 37 -3.71 -6.94 13.17
CA GLU A 37 -2.92 -7.96 13.88
C GLU A 37 -3.75 -9.22 14.16
N ALA A 38 -4.99 -9.07 14.60
CA ALA A 38 -5.90 -10.19 14.88
C ALA A 38 -6.27 -10.97 13.61
N ASN A 39 -6.19 -10.35 12.43
CA ASN A 39 -6.53 -10.97 11.14
C ASN A 39 -5.29 -11.22 10.27
N ARG A 40 -4.08 -11.21 10.85
CA ARG A 40 -2.81 -11.38 10.13
C ARG A 40 -2.84 -12.54 9.13
N ASP A 41 -3.25 -13.72 9.56
CA ASP A 41 -3.18 -14.92 8.72
C ASP A 41 -4.16 -14.85 7.54
N ALA A 42 -5.36 -14.28 7.75
CA ALA A 42 -6.33 -14.05 6.69
C ALA A 42 -5.82 -13.02 5.67
N ILE A 43 -5.19 -11.94 6.14
CA ILE A 43 -4.60 -10.90 5.28
C ILE A 43 -3.44 -11.48 4.47
N VAL A 44 -2.50 -12.18 5.11
CA VAL A 44 -1.33 -12.77 4.44
C VAL A 44 -1.77 -13.83 3.43
N GLY A 45 -2.77 -14.66 3.75
CA GLY A 45 -3.37 -15.60 2.82
C GLY A 45 -4.00 -14.91 1.60
N SER A 46 -4.72 -13.81 1.81
CA SER A 46 -5.28 -12.99 0.74
C SER A 46 -4.21 -12.40 -0.17
N CYS A 47 -3.13 -11.85 0.41
CA CYS A 47 -1.99 -11.35 -0.34
C CYS A 47 -1.34 -12.44 -1.19
N ARG A 48 -1.13 -13.63 -0.61
CA ARG A 48 -0.59 -14.80 -1.30
C ARG A 48 -1.45 -15.18 -2.51
N GLN A 49 -2.78 -15.23 -2.34
CA GLN A 49 -3.70 -15.55 -3.42
C GLN A 49 -3.65 -14.50 -4.54
N VAL A 50 -3.75 -13.22 -4.20
CA VAL A 50 -3.75 -12.12 -5.18
C VAL A 50 -2.46 -12.08 -6.01
N LEU A 51 -1.31 -12.39 -5.41
CA LEU A 51 -0.03 -12.45 -6.14
C LEU A 51 -0.02 -13.53 -7.23
N THR A 52 -0.78 -14.62 -7.08
CA THR A 52 -0.89 -15.66 -8.12
C THR A 52 -1.63 -15.21 -9.37
N GLU A 53 -2.35 -14.09 -9.29
CA GLU A 53 -3.11 -13.53 -10.41
C GLU A 53 -2.28 -12.55 -11.25
N VAL A 54 -1.07 -12.19 -10.83
CA VAL A 54 -0.20 -11.23 -11.54
C VAL A 54 0.73 -11.98 -12.49
N ALA A 55 0.39 -11.99 -13.78
CA ALA A 55 1.13 -12.71 -14.83
C ALA A 55 2.03 -11.80 -15.68
N SER A 56 1.88 -10.47 -15.58
CA SER A 56 2.64 -9.49 -16.36
C SER A 56 4.16 -9.70 -16.19
N PRO A 57 4.93 -9.92 -17.28
CA PRO A 57 6.37 -10.16 -17.21
C PRO A 57 7.14 -9.05 -16.48
N ASP A 58 6.74 -7.80 -16.68
CA ASP A 58 7.39 -6.60 -16.13
C ASP A 58 7.25 -6.50 -14.60
N LEU A 59 6.32 -7.24 -13.99
CA LEU A 59 6.06 -7.25 -12.55
C LEU A 59 6.63 -8.48 -11.84
N GLN A 60 7.07 -9.51 -12.58
CA GLN A 60 7.43 -10.80 -12.00
C GLN A 60 8.56 -10.72 -10.98
N HIS A 61 9.48 -9.76 -11.12
CA HIS A 61 10.52 -9.59 -10.10
C HIS A 61 9.95 -9.08 -8.78
N GLN A 62 9.04 -8.10 -8.85
CA GLN A 62 8.37 -7.51 -7.70
C GLN A 62 7.42 -8.53 -7.04
N VAL A 63 6.71 -9.33 -7.84
CA VAL A 63 5.89 -10.45 -7.33
C VAL A 63 6.72 -11.40 -6.48
N ARG A 64 7.88 -11.87 -6.97
CA ARG A 64 8.77 -12.76 -6.19
C ARG A 64 9.25 -12.14 -4.88
N LEU A 65 9.60 -10.85 -4.87
CA LEU A 65 9.98 -10.16 -3.64
C LEU A 65 8.81 -10.04 -2.65
N LEU A 66 7.57 -9.89 -3.14
CA LEU A 66 6.39 -9.87 -2.28
C LEU A 66 6.00 -11.26 -1.79
N GLU A 67 6.26 -12.33 -2.55
CA GLU A 67 6.15 -13.71 -2.07
C GLU A 67 7.14 -13.96 -0.92
N GLU A 68 8.37 -13.47 -1.01
CA GLU A 68 9.32 -13.50 0.12
C GLU A 68 8.79 -12.72 1.33
N CYS A 69 8.15 -11.56 1.12
CA CYS A 69 7.49 -10.83 2.20
C CYS A 69 6.38 -11.65 2.86
N VAL A 70 5.56 -12.36 2.08
CA VAL A 70 4.51 -13.26 2.59
C VAL A 70 5.13 -14.36 3.46
N ASP A 71 6.20 -15.01 3.00
CA ASP A 71 6.88 -16.06 3.79
C ASP A 71 7.59 -15.49 5.04
N MET A 72 8.13 -14.28 4.96
CA MET A 72 8.66 -13.56 6.11
C MET A 72 7.55 -13.24 7.11
N MET A 73 6.38 -12.79 6.63
CA MET A 73 5.22 -12.57 7.48
C MET A 73 4.85 -13.87 8.17
N ASP A 74 4.61 -14.98 7.46
CA ASP A 74 4.24 -16.28 8.04
C ASP A 74 5.23 -16.78 9.10
N SER A 75 6.53 -16.63 8.84
CA SER A 75 7.60 -17.01 9.77
C SER A 75 7.84 -16.02 10.93
N GLY A 76 7.00 -15.00 11.09
CA GLY A 76 7.07 -14.02 12.18
C GLY A 76 8.11 -12.90 11.98
N ARG A 77 8.79 -12.87 10.83
CA ARG A 77 9.83 -11.89 10.45
C ARG A 77 9.22 -10.63 9.83
N HIS A 78 8.20 -10.09 10.48
CA HIS A 78 7.42 -8.95 9.99
C HIS A 78 8.26 -7.69 9.72
N GLN A 79 9.32 -7.46 10.51
CA GLN A 79 10.21 -6.31 10.30
C GLN A 79 10.94 -6.38 8.95
N GLY A 80 11.42 -7.58 8.58
CA GLY A 80 12.04 -7.82 7.28
C GLY A 80 11.03 -7.70 6.14
N ALA A 81 9.83 -8.26 6.34
CA ALA A 81 8.74 -8.14 5.38
C ALA A 81 8.35 -6.67 5.12
N GLN A 82 8.26 -5.84 6.16
CA GLN A 82 7.95 -4.42 6.02
C GLN A 82 9.03 -3.69 5.22
N ALA A 83 10.31 -3.89 5.56
CA ALA A 83 11.41 -3.24 4.86
C ALA A 83 11.39 -3.56 3.36
N LEU A 84 11.25 -4.84 3.03
CA LEU A 84 11.22 -5.30 1.64
C LEU A 84 9.96 -4.83 0.90
N ALA A 85 8.77 -4.99 1.51
CA ALA A 85 7.51 -4.55 0.90
C ALA A 85 7.48 -3.04 0.66
N ALA A 86 8.01 -2.24 1.59
CA ALA A 86 8.12 -0.79 1.42
C ALA A 86 9.04 -0.42 0.25
N SER A 87 10.18 -1.11 0.10
CA SER A 87 11.08 -0.91 -1.05
C SER A 87 10.44 -1.32 -2.37
N VAL A 88 9.72 -2.45 -2.41
CA VAL A 88 8.99 -2.89 -3.61
C VAL A 88 7.91 -1.87 -3.97
N TRP A 89 7.09 -1.46 -2.99
CA TRP A 89 6.04 -0.47 -3.21
C TRP A 89 6.60 0.85 -3.75
N ASP A 90 7.63 1.43 -3.12
CA ASP A 90 8.25 2.68 -3.59
C ASP A 90 8.83 2.53 -5.01
N THR A 91 9.42 1.36 -5.33
CA THR A 91 9.93 1.04 -6.67
C THR A 91 8.82 1.02 -7.73
N VAL A 92 7.73 0.29 -7.44
CA VAL A 92 6.59 0.15 -8.37
C VAL A 92 5.89 1.49 -8.54
N CYS A 93 5.62 2.20 -7.44
CA CYS A 93 5.06 3.55 -7.45
C CYS A 93 5.87 4.50 -8.36
N ARG A 94 7.19 4.54 -8.20
CA ARG A 94 8.08 5.32 -9.09
C ARG A 94 8.06 4.83 -10.53
N GLY A 95 7.79 3.55 -10.76
CA GLY A 95 7.59 3.01 -12.10
C GLY A 95 6.32 3.52 -12.75
N VAL A 96 5.20 3.56 -12.01
CA VAL A 96 3.93 4.12 -12.49
C VAL A 96 4.11 5.58 -12.87
N TRP A 97 4.71 6.39 -12.01
CA TRP A 97 4.86 7.83 -12.30
C TRP A 97 5.79 8.15 -13.47
N ARG A 98 6.74 7.26 -13.78
CA ARG A 98 7.58 7.40 -14.98
C ARG A 98 6.80 7.09 -16.25
N ALA A 99 5.95 6.07 -16.19
CA ALA A 99 5.11 5.67 -17.32
C ALA A 99 3.90 6.60 -17.51
N GLU A 100 3.41 7.22 -16.43
CA GLU A 100 2.23 8.08 -16.39
C GLU A 100 2.56 9.52 -15.99
N PRO A 101 3.31 10.27 -16.82
CA PRO A 101 3.76 11.63 -16.48
C PRO A 101 2.60 12.62 -16.32
N HIS A 102 1.42 12.32 -16.85
CA HIS A 102 0.24 13.16 -16.69
C HIS A 102 -0.30 13.18 -15.25
N LEU A 103 0.00 12.15 -14.45
CA LEU A 103 -0.33 12.09 -13.02
C LEU A 103 0.63 12.93 -12.15
N ASN A 104 1.85 13.18 -12.65
CA ASN A 104 2.90 13.87 -11.91
C ASN A 104 3.08 15.30 -12.43
N GLY A 105 2.73 16.29 -11.60
CA GLY A 105 2.62 17.70 -11.97
C GLY A 105 3.88 18.46 -12.31
N GLY A 106 5.02 17.77 -12.41
CA GLY A 106 6.32 18.39 -12.63
C GLY A 106 7.48 17.40 -12.54
N LYS A 107 8.69 17.95 -12.45
CA LYS A 107 9.96 17.19 -12.50
C LYS A 107 10.30 16.43 -11.21
N ARG A 108 9.56 16.64 -10.11
CA ARG A 108 9.81 16.01 -8.80
C ARG A 108 8.51 15.41 -8.25
N TRP A 109 8.66 14.25 -7.61
CA TRP A 109 7.56 13.54 -6.97
C TRP A 109 6.95 14.36 -5.83
N ASN A 110 5.62 14.52 -5.87
CA ASN A 110 4.82 15.14 -4.81
C ASN A 110 3.43 14.48 -4.75
N TYR A 111 3.17 13.65 -3.74
CA TYR A 111 1.88 12.97 -3.65
C TYR A 111 0.69 13.93 -3.49
N LYS A 112 0.87 15.09 -2.85
CA LYS A 112 -0.22 16.09 -2.76
C LYS A 112 -0.68 16.58 -4.12
N GLU A 113 0.22 16.60 -5.11
CA GLU A 113 -0.12 16.94 -6.48
C GLU A 113 -0.77 15.78 -7.26
N VAL A 114 -0.46 14.53 -6.89
CA VAL A 114 -1.11 13.34 -7.44
C VAL A 114 -2.54 13.23 -6.90
N ASP A 115 -2.71 13.38 -5.59
CA ASP A 115 -4.00 13.38 -4.89
C ASP A 115 -4.96 14.40 -5.49
N ALA A 116 -4.48 15.62 -5.77
CA ALA A 116 -5.27 16.68 -6.40
C ALA A 116 -5.66 16.43 -7.88
N ARG A 117 -5.11 15.38 -8.52
CA ARG A 117 -5.41 15.00 -9.91
C ARG A 117 -6.17 13.68 -10.02
N LEU A 118 -6.29 12.93 -8.93
CA LEU A 118 -7.15 11.77 -8.91
C LEU A 118 -8.62 12.24 -8.94
N PRO A 119 -9.50 11.50 -9.63
CA PRO A 119 -10.91 11.82 -9.62
C PRO A 119 -11.43 11.83 -8.18
N ASP A 120 -12.18 12.88 -7.83
CA ASP A 120 -13.00 12.88 -6.61
C ASP A 120 -14.08 11.80 -6.79
N ILE A 121 -14.32 11.02 -5.74
CA ILE A 121 -15.31 9.93 -5.78
C ILE A 121 -16.72 10.55 -5.80
N ASP A 122 -17.41 10.44 -6.93
CA ASP A 122 -18.84 10.73 -7.11
C ASP A 122 -19.64 9.44 -7.37
N ASP A 123 -20.93 9.45 -7.04
CA ASP A 123 -21.83 8.30 -7.20
C ASP A 123 -22.06 7.93 -8.68
N ASP A 124 -21.71 8.81 -9.61
CA ASP A 124 -21.80 8.62 -11.08
C ASP A 124 -20.50 8.08 -11.72
N ASP A 125 -19.43 7.88 -10.95
CA ASP A 125 -18.14 7.43 -11.47
C ASP A 125 -18.16 5.98 -11.96
N THR A 126 -17.27 5.66 -12.91
CA THR A 126 -17.08 4.27 -13.34
C THR A 126 -16.44 3.45 -12.22
N VAL A 127 -16.70 2.13 -12.22
CA VAL A 127 -16.07 1.17 -11.28
C VAL A 127 -14.54 1.27 -11.31
N ILE A 128 -13.95 1.64 -12.45
CA ILE A 128 -12.51 1.82 -12.62
C ILE A 128 -12.02 3.07 -11.88
N GLU A 129 -12.66 4.22 -12.08
CA GLU A 129 -12.30 5.48 -11.40
C GLU A 129 -12.44 5.33 -9.88
N PHE A 130 -13.53 4.69 -9.44
CA PHE A 130 -13.74 4.34 -8.04
C PHE A 130 -12.61 3.48 -7.47
N ARG A 131 -12.20 2.41 -8.18
CA ARG A 131 -11.13 1.50 -7.73
C ARG A 131 -9.79 2.22 -7.63
N GLN A 132 -9.46 3.08 -8.60
CA GLN A 132 -8.21 3.84 -8.61
C GLN A 132 -8.15 4.87 -7.47
N ALA A 133 -9.24 5.61 -7.24
CA ALA A 133 -9.32 6.54 -6.11
C ALA A 133 -9.09 5.81 -4.77
N TYR A 134 -9.69 4.63 -4.59
CA TYR A 134 -9.53 3.82 -3.38
C TYR A 134 -8.14 3.19 -3.25
N LEU A 135 -7.50 2.81 -4.38
CA LEU A 135 -6.13 2.31 -4.39
C LEU A 135 -5.13 3.36 -3.89
N PHE A 136 -5.29 4.60 -4.34
CA PHE A 136 -4.34 5.67 -4.03
C PHE A 136 -4.65 6.39 -2.72
N ALA A 137 -5.90 6.43 -2.24
CA ALA A 137 -6.25 7.06 -0.96
C ALA A 137 -5.31 6.73 0.23
N PRO A 138 -4.87 5.47 0.47
CA PRO A 138 -3.93 5.16 1.57
C PRO A 138 -2.50 5.65 1.33
N PHE A 139 -2.15 6.06 0.11
CA PHE A 139 -0.83 6.59 -0.19
C PHE A 139 -0.61 7.93 0.51
N VAL A 140 -1.66 8.71 0.83
CA VAL A 140 -1.54 9.98 1.59
C VAL A 140 -0.63 9.81 2.80
N ASN A 141 -0.88 8.80 3.63
CA ASN A 141 -0.11 8.56 4.86
C ASN A 141 1.25 7.93 4.58
N ALA A 142 1.30 6.96 3.66
CA ALA A 142 2.55 6.32 3.26
C ALA A 142 3.54 7.34 2.64
N CYS A 143 3.01 8.40 2.03
CA CYS A 143 3.72 9.45 1.34
C CYS A 143 3.93 10.73 2.17
N ASP A 144 3.37 10.82 3.37
CA ASP A 144 3.48 12.04 4.16
C ASP A 144 4.93 12.35 4.51
N SER A 145 5.24 13.63 4.63
CA SER A 145 6.59 14.08 4.96
C SER A 145 6.92 13.78 6.41
N PHE A 146 8.15 13.32 6.66
CA PHE A 146 8.70 13.13 7.99
C PHE A 146 10.07 13.80 8.04
N TRP A 147 10.35 14.58 9.08
CA TRP A 147 11.62 15.27 9.29
C TRP A 147 12.19 14.97 10.68
N ASP A 148 13.49 15.18 10.88
CA ASP A 148 14.23 14.76 12.09
C ASP A 148 13.64 15.26 13.43
N ASN A 149 12.90 16.37 13.43
CA ASN A 149 12.30 16.94 14.64
C ASN A 149 10.82 16.58 14.82
N ASP A 150 10.22 15.83 13.89
CA ASP A 150 8.83 15.41 13.97
C ASP A 150 8.69 14.16 14.85
N PRO A 151 7.57 13.99 15.56
CA PRO A 151 7.24 12.71 16.17
C PRO A 151 7.20 11.61 15.09
N VAL A 152 7.85 10.47 15.36
CA VAL A 152 7.80 9.32 14.45
C VAL A 152 6.33 8.89 14.29
N PRO A 153 5.79 8.82 13.06
CA PRO A 153 4.41 8.39 12.82
C PRO A 153 4.18 7.00 13.40
N THR A 154 2.95 6.71 13.85
CA THR A 154 2.58 5.38 14.35
C THR A 154 2.03 4.46 13.26
N THR A 155 1.51 5.05 12.17
CA THR A 155 1.10 4.34 10.95
C THR A 155 2.25 4.21 9.96
N PHE A 156 2.16 3.25 9.04
CA PHE A 156 3.17 3.07 8.01
C PHE A 156 3.43 4.36 7.22
N ASN A 157 4.70 4.78 7.20
CA ASN A 157 5.16 5.94 6.44
C ASN A 157 6.50 5.60 5.78
N ARG A 158 6.63 5.78 4.46
CA ARG A 158 7.84 5.33 3.74
C ARG A 158 9.10 6.07 4.19
N HIS A 159 8.96 7.33 4.57
CA HIS A 159 10.09 8.19 4.91
C HIS A 159 10.59 7.79 6.30
N ALA A 160 9.69 7.70 7.28
CA ALA A 160 9.99 7.21 8.62
C ALA A 160 10.47 5.74 8.60
N ASN A 161 9.99 4.90 7.69
CA ASN A 161 10.48 3.54 7.51
C ASN A 161 11.99 3.49 7.24
N VAL A 162 12.54 4.45 6.49
CA VAL A 162 13.98 4.52 6.18
C VAL A 162 14.76 5.32 7.22
N HIS A 163 14.21 6.44 7.66
CA HIS A 163 14.93 7.43 8.47
C HIS A 163 14.70 7.29 9.99
N ALA A 164 13.70 6.53 10.40
CA ALA A 164 13.34 6.28 11.80
C ALA A 164 13.00 4.80 12.04
N ALA A 165 13.84 3.90 11.50
CA ALA A 165 13.67 2.45 11.67
C ALA A 165 13.74 2.06 13.16
N GLY A 166 12.60 1.59 13.68
CA GLY A 166 12.47 1.25 15.09
C GLY A 166 11.07 0.78 15.45
N PRO A 167 10.82 0.47 16.74
CA PRO A 167 9.59 -0.17 17.19
C PRO A 167 8.29 0.58 16.85
N THR A 168 8.36 1.91 16.71
CA THR A 168 7.19 2.73 16.33
C THR A 168 6.75 2.49 14.90
N GLN A 169 7.70 2.33 13.96
CA GLN A 169 7.40 2.09 12.55
C GLN A 169 7.32 0.62 12.20
N TYR A 170 8.15 -0.23 12.81
CA TYR A 170 8.28 -1.64 12.46
C TYR A 170 7.38 -2.52 13.35
N THR A 171 6.07 -2.27 13.27
CA THR A 171 5.02 -3.05 13.96
C THR A 171 4.43 -4.10 13.02
N VAL A 172 3.68 -5.06 13.57
CA VAL A 172 2.97 -6.06 12.73
C VAL A 172 1.91 -5.37 11.87
N ALA A 173 1.16 -4.41 12.41
CA ALA A 173 0.17 -3.64 11.66
C ALA A 173 0.77 -2.85 10.49
N ASN A 174 1.94 -2.22 10.69
CA ASN A 174 2.62 -1.49 9.61
C ASN A 174 3.23 -2.43 8.56
N ALA A 175 3.73 -3.59 8.97
CA ALA A 175 4.20 -4.61 8.05
C ALA A 175 3.08 -5.14 7.14
N LEU A 176 1.91 -5.42 7.71
CA LEU A 176 0.71 -5.79 6.96
C LEU A 176 0.27 -4.67 6.02
N THR A 177 0.28 -3.43 6.49
CA THR A 177 -0.10 -2.26 5.67
C THR A 177 0.84 -2.08 4.48
N ALA A 178 2.16 -2.16 4.70
CA ALA A 178 3.15 -2.08 3.62
C ALA A 178 3.00 -3.21 2.60
N LEU A 179 2.80 -4.44 3.07
CA LEU A 179 2.57 -5.60 2.20
C LEU A 179 1.30 -5.44 1.37
N MET A 180 0.18 -5.08 2.00
CA MET A 180 -1.09 -4.87 1.29
C MET A 180 -0.96 -3.75 0.26
N LEU A 181 -0.33 -2.62 0.59
CA LEU A 181 -0.11 -1.52 -0.35
C LEU A 181 0.66 -1.98 -1.60
N ALA A 182 1.73 -2.75 -1.40
CA ALA A 182 2.54 -3.28 -2.49
C ALA A 182 1.76 -4.27 -3.37
N VAL A 183 1.04 -5.21 -2.73
CA VAL A 183 0.23 -6.23 -3.42
C VAL A 183 -0.92 -5.60 -4.20
N SER A 184 -1.66 -4.67 -3.59
CA SER A 184 -2.75 -3.95 -4.25
C SER A 184 -2.26 -3.20 -5.49
N LEU A 185 -1.08 -2.58 -5.42
CA LEU A 185 -0.53 -1.83 -6.55
C LEU A 185 -0.10 -2.74 -7.70
N VAL A 186 0.62 -3.84 -7.43
CA VAL A 186 1.00 -4.77 -8.51
C VAL A 186 -0.21 -5.46 -9.12
N ARG A 187 -1.25 -5.75 -8.32
CA ARG A 187 -2.49 -6.32 -8.84
C ARG A 187 -3.26 -5.33 -9.70
N GLU A 188 -3.31 -4.05 -9.34
CA GLU A 188 -3.94 -3.04 -10.19
C GLU A 188 -3.20 -2.92 -11.54
N LEU A 189 -1.87 -2.98 -11.53
CA LEU A 189 -1.09 -2.85 -12.76
C LEU A 189 -1.28 -4.02 -13.73
N GLU A 190 -1.59 -5.21 -13.22
CA GLU A 190 -1.99 -6.35 -14.04
C GLU A 190 -3.26 -6.08 -14.86
N GLU A 191 -4.16 -5.21 -14.39
CA GLU A 191 -5.38 -4.86 -15.14
C GLU A 191 -5.06 -4.05 -16.42
N GLY A 192 -3.82 -3.57 -16.58
CA GLY A 192 -3.34 -2.91 -17.78
C GLY A 192 -3.90 -1.49 -18.02
N ILE A 193 -4.61 -0.92 -17.03
CA ILE A 193 -5.17 0.43 -17.10
C ILE A 193 -4.08 1.48 -16.82
N LEU A 194 -3.19 1.19 -15.87
CA LEU A 194 -2.02 2.00 -15.58
C LEU A 194 -0.77 1.31 -16.12
N SER A 195 0.11 2.08 -16.74
CA SER A 195 1.40 1.60 -17.21
C SER A 195 2.45 1.65 -16.09
N VAL A 196 3.51 0.86 -16.23
CA VAL A 196 4.64 0.87 -15.30
C VAL A 196 5.97 0.80 -16.05
N GLN A 197 6.96 1.56 -15.59
CA GLN A 197 8.33 1.51 -16.10
C GLN A 197 9.29 1.32 -14.93
N ILE A 198 9.67 0.10 -14.59
CA ILE A 198 10.61 -0.19 -13.49
C ILE A 198 12.07 -0.10 -14.00
N HIS A 199 13.01 0.30 -13.14
CA HIS A 199 14.44 0.21 -13.49
C HIS A 199 14.86 -1.26 -13.40
N VAL A 200 15.34 -1.84 -14.50
CA VAL A 200 15.95 -3.18 -14.58
C VAL A 200 17.47 -3.06 -14.46
#